data_AF-A0A7D4UFD8-F1
#
_entry.id   AF-A0A7D4UFD8-F1
#
_cell.length_a   1.000
_cell.length_b   1.000
_cell.length_c   1.000
_cell.angle_alpha   90.00
_cell.angle_beta   90.00
_cell.angle_gamma   90.00
#
_symmetry.space_group_name_H-M   'P 1'
#
loop_
_entity.id
_entity.type
_entity.pdbx_description
1 polymer ?
#
loop_
_entity_poly.entity_id
_entity_poly.type
_entity_poly.pdbx_seq_one_letter_code
_entity_poly.pdbx_strand_id
1 'polypeptide(L)'
;MRWQGQQLGAVDAAALPGLEQLNSLVRSVTTPEFADVTFHEVLCKSALNHVPGPSAMPFDWTINPYRGCSHACSYCFARSTHEYLELDAGRDFDTQIIVKVNIEEVLRRELARGSWQRDPVQLGTNTDPYQRAEGRYALMPGIIGALAESGTPFSILTKGTLLRRDLPLLQDAARSVDVSIAMSISVFDDELQKAVEPGTPSAAARLATVRAATDAGFRVTVFLMPILPHLTDSITAIDHALARIKEAGAVRVVYGALHLRPGAKQWFLEWLGQRHPELVSSYRGLYPGASAVAPKAYRSWLAKRVRPLLRVHGLDGSAEEESHPRDASARAGLASRAAASAVVTTSRGRTATATTPRLF
;
A
#
# COMPACT_ATOMS: atom_id res chain seq x y z
N MET A 1 -5.16 -11.44 6.78
CA MET A 1 -3.78 -11.01 7.09
C MET A 1 -3.36 -11.79 8.31
N ARG A 2 -2.28 -12.57 8.21
CA ARG A 2 -1.97 -13.63 9.18
C ARG A 2 -1.17 -13.05 10.36
N TRP A 3 -1.82 -12.24 11.18
CA TRP A 3 -1.33 -11.85 12.51
C TRP A 3 -1.78 -12.82 13.62
N GLN A 4 -2.65 -13.78 13.28
CA GLN A 4 -3.25 -14.77 14.20
C GLN A 4 -2.28 -15.80 14.82
N GLY A 5 -0.98 -15.70 14.59
CA GLY A 5 0.00 -16.74 14.94
C GLY A 5 1.02 -16.38 16.02
N GLN A 6 0.77 -15.35 16.84
CA GLN A 6 1.72 -14.93 17.89
C GLN A 6 1.08 -15.01 19.27
N GLN A 7 1.14 -16.21 19.87
CA GLN A 7 0.91 -16.53 21.29
C GLN A 7 1.80 -17.76 21.57
N LEU A 8 2.59 -17.92 22.65
CA LEU A 8 2.75 -17.28 23.96
C LEU A 8 4.21 -17.43 24.45
N GLY A 9 4.68 -16.54 25.36
CA GLY A 9 5.57 -16.92 26.47
C GLY A 9 6.66 -15.91 26.88
N ALA A 10 6.52 -15.35 28.10
CA ALA A 10 7.34 -14.35 28.83
C ALA A 10 6.93 -12.88 28.60
N VAL A 11 6.35 -12.28 29.64
CA VAL A 11 5.95 -10.87 29.72
C VAL A 11 7.19 -10.04 30.03
N ASP A 12 7.57 -9.13 29.13
CA ASP A 12 8.56 -8.09 29.45
C ASP A 12 7.87 -6.96 30.22
N ALA A 13 8.07 -6.90 31.53
CA ALA A 13 7.48 -5.88 32.40
C ALA A 13 7.98 -4.44 32.11
N ALA A 14 9.02 -4.28 31.29
CA ALA A 14 9.53 -2.98 30.85
C ALA A 14 8.98 -2.56 29.46
N ALA A 15 8.25 -3.43 28.77
CA ALA A 15 7.63 -3.11 27.49
C ALA A 15 6.34 -2.30 27.67
N LEU A 16 5.96 -1.55 26.64
CA LEU A 16 4.69 -0.81 26.63
C LEU A 16 3.51 -1.80 26.60
N PRO A 17 2.35 -1.42 27.18
CA PRO A 17 1.06 -2.11 27.00
C PRO A 17 0.83 -2.56 25.56
N GLY A 18 0.66 -3.88 25.36
CA GLY A 18 0.45 -4.55 24.08
C GLY A 18 1.72 -5.03 23.37
N LEU A 19 2.91 -4.57 23.77
CA LEU A 19 4.20 -5.05 23.28
C LEU A 19 4.88 -6.05 24.23
N GLU A 20 4.38 -6.24 25.45
CA GLU A 20 4.97 -7.17 26.44
C GLU A 20 4.86 -8.62 26.02
N GLN A 21 3.99 -8.93 25.07
CA GLN A 21 3.81 -10.26 24.47
C GLN A 21 4.65 -10.46 23.20
N LEU A 22 5.31 -9.41 22.70
CA LEU A 22 6.29 -9.53 21.62
C LEU A 22 7.62 -9.96 22.24
N ASN A 23 7.85 -11.27 22.36
CA ASN A 23 9.15 -11.86 22.72
C ASN A 23 10.31 -11.46 21.77
N SER A 24 10.02 -10.65 20.77
CA SER A 24 10.96 -10.15 19.77
C SER A 24 11.21 -8.66 19.85
N LEU A 25 10.63 -7.93 20.82
CA LEU A 25 11.01 -6.55 21.08
C LEU A 25 12.49 -6.51 21.47
N VAL A 26 13.28 -5.76 20.71
CA VAL A 26 14.70 -5.56 20.96
C VAL A 26 14.88 -4.34 21.85
N ARG A 27 14.26 -3.21 21.46
CA ARG A 27 14.26 -1.95 22.22
C ARG A 27 13.28 -0.93 21.63
N SER A 28 12.95 0.08 22.42
CA SER A 28 12.27 1.29 21.97
C SER A 28 13.27 2.45 21.91
N VAL A 29 13.31 3.18 20.80
CA VAL A 29 14.23 4.30 20.58
C VAL A 29 13.45 5.56 20.25
N THR A 30 13.67 6.63 21.02
CA THR A 30 13.30 7.99 20.65
C THR A 30 14.55 8.69 20.13
N THR A 31 14.41 9.44 19.04
CA THR A 31 15.55 10.10 18.38
C THR A 31 15.28 11.58 18.23
N PRO A 32 16.21 12.48 18.57
CA PRO A 32 16.01 13.93 18.42
C PRO A 32 15.59 14.36 17.02
N GLU A 33 16.04 13.65 15.98
CA GLU A 33 15.74 13.92 14.57
C GLU A 33 14.29 13.55 14.17
N PHE A 34 13.58 12.84 15.04
CA PHE A 34 12.20 12.39 14.87
C PHE A 34 11.39 12.73 16.12
N ALA A 35 11.22 14.03 16.37
CA ALA A 35 10.36 14.52 17.44
C ALA A 35 8.99 13.83 17.40
N ASP A 36 8.52 13.40 18.58
CA ASP A 36 7.24 12.73 18.80
C ASP A 36 7.06 11.37 18.12
N VAL A 37 8.13 10.73 17.61
CA VAL A 37 8.09 9.36 17.07
C VAL A 37 8.97 8.43 17.91
N THR A 38 8.40 7.29 18.29
CA THR A 38 9.11 6.18 18.93
C THR A 38 9.25 5.03 17.94
N PHE A 39 10.46 4.49 17.81
CA PHE A 39 10.72 3.30 17.03
C PHE A 39 10.82 2.08 17.93
N HIS A 40 9.96 1.08 17.70
CA HIS A 40 10.01 -0.22 18.37
C HIS A 40 10.75 -1.21 17.47
N GLU A 41 12.02 -1.43 17.75
CA GLU A 41 12.84 -2.38 17.01
C GLU A 41 12.45 -3.79 17.42
N VAL A 42 12.07 -4.62 16.44
CA VAL A 42 11.63 -6.01 16.66
C VAL A 42 12.36 -6.97 15.74
N LEU A 43 12.52 -8.22 16.20
CA LEU A 43 12.89 -9.34 15.33
C LEU A 43 11.64 -9.94 14.70
N CYS A 44 11.58 -9.99 13.38
CA CYS A 44 10.54 -10.70 12.65
C CYS A 44 10.89 -12.17 12.48
N LYS A 45 9.85 -13.03 12.47
CA LYS A 45 9.97 -14.46 12.14
C LYS A 45 9.77 -14.74 10.64
N SER A 46 9.21 -13.76 9.92
CA SER A 46 8.92 -13.83 8.50
C SER A 46 8.95 -12.43 7.90
N ALA A 47 9.52 -12.33 6.69
CA ALA A 47 9.56 -11.10 5.90
C ALA A 47 8.43 -11.10 4.86
N LEU A 48 8.25 -12.23 4.18
CA LEU A 48 7.22 -12.45 3.16
C LEU A 48 5.83 -12.69 3.78
N ASN A 49 4.87 -11.84 3.43
CA ASN A 49 3.49 -11.94 3.91
C ASN A 49 2.58 -12.41 2.78
N HIS A 50 2.03 -13.61 2.92
CA HIS A 50 1.04 -14.13 1.98
C HIS A 50 -0.30 -13.38 2.11
N VAL A 51 -0.81 -12.90 1.00
CA VAL A 51 -2.12 -12.26 0.90
C VAL A 51 -3.19 -13.35 1.00
N PRO A 52 -4.20 -13.25 1.89
CA PRO A 52 -5.21 -14.30 2.03
C PRO A 52 -5.97 -14.55 0.72
N GLY A 53 -6.28 -15.83 0.42
CA GLY A 53 -7.01 -16.22 -0.80
C GLY A 53 -8.31 -15.46 -1.10
N PRO A 54 -9.15 -15.07 -0.11
CA PRO A 54 -10.35 -14.25 -0.34
C PRO A 54 -10.08 -12.78 -0.70
N SER A 55 -8.81 -12.35 -0.69
CA SER A 55 -8.43 -10.99 -1.03
C SER A 55 -8.63 -10.72 -2.53
N ALA A 56 -9.14 -9.53 -2.85
CA ALA A 56 -9.27 -9.05 -4.22
C ALA A 56 -7.97 -8.41 -4.77
N MET A 57 -6.87 -8.45 -4.02
CA MET A 57 -5.60 -7.93 -4.49
C MET A 57 -5.07 -8.82 -5.62
N PRO A 58 -4.48 -8.24 -6.69
CA PRO A 58 -4.02 -8.98 -7.86
C PRO A 58 -2.65 -9.65 -7.65
N PHE A 59 -2.29 -9.94 -6.39
CA PHE A 59 -0.98 -10.46 -6.01
C PHE A 59 -1.05 -11.24 -4.70
N ASP A 60 -0.07 -12.12 -4.51
CA ASP A 60 -0.07 -13.08 -3.40
C ASP A 60 0.97 -12.77 -2.31
N TRP A 61 1.99 -11.93 -2.56
CA TRP A 61 3.09 -11.72 -1.61
C TRP A 61 3.44 -10.26 -1.36
N THR A 62 3.66 -9.90 -0.10
CA THR A 62 4.04 -8.53 0.28
C THR A 62 5.17 -8.51 1.30
N ILE A 63 5.94 -7.43 1.31
CA ILE A 63 6.91 -7.14 2.37
C ILE A 63 6.51 -5.81 3.02
N ASN A 64 6.44 -5.82 4.35
CA ASN A 64 6.22 -4.63 5.16
C ASN A 64 7.38 -4.53 6.17
N PRO A 65 8.41 -3.71 5.89
CA PRO A 65 9.54 -3.49 6.79
C PRO A 65 9.13 -2.81 8.09
N TYR A 66 8.08 -2.00 7.99
CA TYR A 66 7.53 -1.21 9.07
C TYR A 66 6.07 -1.59 9.35
N ARG A 67 5.61 -1.39 10.59
CA ARG A 67 4.19 -1.23 10.92
C ARG A 67 4.01 0.15 11.56
N GLY A 68 2.95 0.85 11.19
CA GLY A 68 2.80 2.28 11.44
C GLY A 68 3.40 3.11 10.32
N CYS A 69 2.93 4.35 10.18
CA CYS A 69 3.43 5.22 9.13
C CYS A 69 3.40 6.70 9.52
N SER A 70 4.59 7.28 9.64
CA SER A 70 4.81 8.71 9.93
C SER A 70 4.31 9.67 8.85
N HIS A 71 3.78 9.15 7.74
CA HIS A 71 3.05 9.94 6.75
C HIS A 71 1.70 10.48 7.27
N ALA A 72 1.13 9.85 8.31
CA ALA A 72 -0.05 10.32 9.03
C ALA A 72 -1.27 10.66 8.16
N CYS A 73 -1.50 9.90 7.07
CA CYS A 73 -2.63 10.17 6.17
C CYS A 73 -3.97 9.91 6.89
N SER A 74 -4.88 10.88 6.91
CA SER A 74 -6.15 10.79 7.66
C SER A 74 -7.06 9.66 7.15
N TYR A 75 -6.90 9.26 5.89
CA TYR A 75 -7.67 8.20 5.23
C TYR A 75 -6.98 6.82 5.24
N CYS A 76 -5.82 6.67 5.88
CA CYS A 76 -5.00 5.46 5.73
C CYS A 76 -5.71 4.20 6.23
N PHE A 77 -5.98 3.24 5.33
CA PHE A 77 -6.67 2.00 5.69
C PHE A 77 -5.84 1.06 6.58
N ALA A 78 -4.53 1.29 6.69
CA ALA A 78 -3.62 0.45 7.49
C ALA A 78 -3.64 0.79 8.99
N ARG A 79 -4.32 1.89 9.36
CA ARG A 79 -4.46 2.37 10.74
C ARG A 79 -4.91 1.28 11.72
N SER A 80 -5.90 0.48 11.33
CA SER A 80 -6.41 -0.62 12.17
C SER A 80 -5.40 -1.75 12.43
N THR A 81 -4.22 -1.73 11.80
CA THR A 81 -3.21 -2.76 12.06
C THR A 81 -2.48 -2.55 13.39
N HIS A 82 -2.58 -1.36 13.99
CA HIS A 82 -2.06 -1.05 15.32
C HIS A 82 -2.91 -1.61 16.45
N GLU A 83 -4.23 -1.74 16.24
CA GLU A 83 -5.16 -2.32 17.23
C GLU A 83 -4.79 -3.77 17.59
N TYR A 84 -4.08 -4.50 16.71
CA TYR A 84 -3.54 -5.83 17.00
C TYR A 84 -2.41 -5.84 18.04
N LEU A 85 -1.86 -4.67 18.38
CA LEU A 85 -0.83 -4.45 19.38
C LEU A 85 -1.37 -3.65 20.57
N GLU A 86 -2.69 -3.57 20.73
CA GLU A 86 -3.35 -2.75 21.76
C GLU A 86 -3.01 -1.24 21.68
N LEU A 87 -2.51 -0.81 20.52
CA LEU A 87 -2.24 0.60 20.19
C LEU A 87 -3.42 1.23 19.44
N ASP A 88 -3.57 2.54 19.55
CA ASP A 88 -4.66 3.25 18.88
C ASP A 88 -4.46 3.40 17.36
N ALA A 89 -5.54 3.41 16.59
CA ALA A 89 -5.52 3.53 15.12
C ALA A 89 -5.31 4.98 14.61
N GLY A 90 -5.31 5.96 15.51
CA GLY A 90 -5.08 7.38 15.27
C GLY A 90 -3.63 7.75 15.52
N ARG A 91 -3.34 8.28 16.72
CA ARG A 91 -2.05 8.87 17.07
C ARG A 91 -0.94 7.83 17.11
N ASP A 92 -1.17 6.68 17.76
CA ASP A 92 -0.14 5.66 17.88
C ASP A 92 0.27 5.06 16.53
N PHE A 93 -0.64 4.96 15.56
CA PHE A 93 -0.28 4.55 14.19
C PHE A 93 0.72 5.51 13.54
N ASP A 94 0.63 6.80 13.86
CA ASP A 94 1.44 7.87 13.30
C ASP A 94 2.79 8.01 14.05
N THR A 95 2.83 7.67 15.34
CA THR A 95 3.98 7.95 16.24
C THR A 95 4.69 6.71 16.80
N GLN A 96 4.05 5.55 16.91
CA GLN A 96 4.64 4.31 17.40
C GLN A 96 4.98 3.40 16.22
N ILE A 97 6.21 3.47 15.70
CA ILE A 97 6.62 2.77 14.48
C ILE A 97 7.36 1.48 14.82
N ILE A 98 6.80 0.35 14.43
CA ILE A 98 7.42 -0.97 14.62
C ILE A 98 8.38 -1.22 13.45
N VAL A 99 9.62 -1.56 13.76
CA VAL A 99 10.71 -1.71 12.79
C VAL A 99 11.27 -3.13 12.83
N LYS A 100 11.19 -3.86 11.72
CA LYS A 100 11.73 -5.23 11.62
C LYS A 100 13.22 -5.19 11.29
N VAL A 101 14.07 -5.08 12.30
CA VAL A 101 15.51 -4.82 12.11
C VAL A 101 16.29 -5.98 11.48
N ASN A 102 15.79 -7.21 11.58
CA ASN A 102 16.41 -8.40 10.98
C ASN A 102 15.77 -8.82 9.63
N ILE A 103 14.98 -7.94 9.00
CA ILE A 103 14.14 -8.33 7.86
C ILE A 103 14.94 -8.85 6.66
N GLU A 104 16.12 -8.29 6.39
CA GLU A 104 16.98 -8.76 5.30
C GLU A 104 17.42 -10.21 5.51
N GLU A 105 17.93 -10.55 6.69
CA GLU A 105 18.41 -11.90 7.01
C GLU A 105 17.28 -12.94 6.85
N VAL A 106 16.11 -12.61 7.39
CA VAL A 106 14.92 -13.47 7.30
C VAL A 106 14.47 -13.62 5.85
N LEU A 107 14.43 -12.52 5.09
CA LEU A 107 14.04 -12.51 3.69
C LEU A 107 14.97 -13.39 2.85
N ARG A 108 16.29 -13.23 2.98
CA ARG A 108 17.28 -14.05 2.27
C ARG A 108 17.08 -15.53 2.56
N ARG A 109 16.82 -15.90 3.82
CA ARG A 109 16.53 -17.29 4.23
C ARG A 109 15.23 -17.82 3.62
N GLU A 110 14.18 -17.00 3.55
CA GLU A 110 12.90 -17.39 2.96
C GLU A 110 13.00 -17.58 1.44
N LEU A 111 13.70 -16.68 0.75
CA LEU A 111 13.89 -16.72 -0.71
C LEU A 111 14.82 -17.85 -1.17
N ALA A 112 15.76 -18.29 -0.31
CA ALA A 112 16.67 -19.40 -0.60
C ALA A 112 16.01 -20.78 -0.51
N ARG A 113 14.76 -20.88 -0.03
CA ARG A 113 14.05 -22.16 0.05
C ARG A 113 13.76 -22.67 -1.37
N GLY A 114 14.04 -23.96 -1.62
CA GLY A 114 13.73 -24.58 -2.92
C GLY A 114 12.25 -24.61 -3.29
N SER A 115 11.35 -24.33 -2.34
CA SER A 115 9.91 -24.18 -2.59
C SER A 115 9.51 -22.79 -3.08
N TRP A 116 10.39 -21.78 -3.00
CA TRP A 116 10.09 -20.42 -3.43
C TRP A 116 9.96 -20.34 -4.95
N GLN A 117 8.79 -19.94 -5.43
CA GLN A 117 8.47 -19.91 -6.87
C GLN A 117 8.85 -18.58 -7.55
N ARG A 118 9.50 -17.66 -6.82
CA ARG A 118 9.83 -16.31 -7.31
C ARG A 118 8.59 -15.53 -7.73
N ASP A 119 7.50 -15.72 -6.99
CA ASP A 119 6.29 -14.94 -7.17
C ASP A 119 6.57 -13.44 -6.97
N PRO A 120 5.98 -12.53 -7.78
CA PRO A 120 6.21 -11.10 -7.63
C PRO A 120 5.82 -10.58 -6.25
N VAL A 121 6.70 -9.79 -5.63
CA VAL A 121 6.51 -9.25 -4.28
C VAL A 121 6.18 -7.76 -4.29
N GLN A 122 5.16 -7.35 -3.53
CA GLN A 122 4.71 -5.95 -3.47
C GLN A 122 5.11 -5.27 -2.15
N LEU A 123 5.80 -4.14 -2.28
CA LEU A 123 6.12 -3.22 -1.19
C LEU A 123 5.23 -1.97 -1.26
N GLY A 124 4.93 -1.37 -0.12
CA GLY A 124 4.05 -0.18 -0.08
C GLY A 124 2.56 -0.49 -0.01
N THR A 125 2.20 -1.72 0.34
CA THR A 125 0.81 -2.18 0.33
C THR A 125 0.07 -1.92 1.64
N ASN A 126 0.77 -1.84 2.77
CA ASN A 126 0.17 -1.52 4.07
C ASN A 126 0.89 -0.35 4.76
N THR A 127 2.21 -0.34 4.73
CA THR A 127 3.04 0.77 5.20
C THR A 127 3.98 1.23 4.11
N ASP A 128 4.42 2.49 4.20
CA ASP A 128 5.32 3.05 3.19
C ASP A 128 6.77 2.61 3.44
N PRO A 129 7.43 1.96 2.45
CA PRO A 129 8.82 1.51 2.58
C PRO A 129 9.82 2.67 2.65
N TYR A 130 9.47 3.85 2.15
CA TYR A 130 10.31 5.04 2.09
C TYR A 130 9.76 6.19 2.95
N GLN A 131 9.01 5.88 4.00
CA GLN A 131 8.71 6.85 5.06
C GLN A 131 9.98 7.34 5.75
N ARG A 132 9.89 8.40 6.55
CA ARG A 132 11.06 9.02 7.19
C ARG A 132 11.94 8.02 7.96
N ALA A 133 11.35 7.00 8.57
CA ALA A 133 12.07 5.93 9.30
C ALA A 133 13.16 5.25 8.44
N GLU A 134 12.94 5.09 7.14
CA GLU A 134 13.90 4.49 6.21
C GLU A 134 15.18 5.32 6.04
N GLY A 135 15.13 6.63 6.35
CA GLY A 135 16.32 7.48 6.37
C GLY A 135 17.30 7.12 7.49
N ARG A 136 16.79 6.53 8.58
CA ARG A 136 17.59 6.06 9.72
C ARG A 136 17.97 4.59 9.57
N TYR A 137 16.99 3.74 9.28
CA TYR A 137 17.15 2.30 9.34
C TYR A 137 17.75 1.69 8.07
N ALA A 138 17.56 2.34 6.92
CA ALA A 138 18.10 1.90 5.64
C ALA A 138 17.85 0.40 5.36
N LEU A 139 16.61 -0.09 5.55
CA LEU A 139 16.27 -1.50 5.36
C LEU A 139 16.06 -1.84 3.88
N MET A 140 15.67 -0.85 3.07
CA MET A 140 15.32 -1.08 1.66
C MET A 140 16.49 -1.58 0.81
N PRO A 141 17.74 -1.09 0.94
CA PRO A 141 18.86 -1.62 0.18
C PRO A 141 19.06 -3.13 0.34
N GLY A 142 19.00 -3.64 1.58
CA GLY A 142 19.11 -5.07 1.86
C GLY A 142 17.95 -5.88 1.28
N ILE A 143 16.72 -5.34 1.35
CA ILE A 143 15.52 -5.96 0.78
C ILE A 143 15.61 -6.03 -0.75
N ILE A 144 16.02 -4.93 -1.40
CA ILE A 144 16.19 -4.86 -2.87
C ILE A 144 17.23 -5.87 -3.31
N GLY A 145 18.40 -5.91 -2.64
CA GLY A 145 19.46 -6.88 -2.93
C GLY A 145 18.98 -8.32 -2.81
N ALA A 146 18.33 -8.67 -1.69
CA ALA A 146 17.81 -10.02 -1.47
C ALA A 146 16.80 -10.47 -2.56
N LEU A 147 15.87 -9.58 -2.95
CA LEU A 147 14.90 -9.88 -4.01
C LEU A 147 15.59 -10.06 -5.37
N ALA A 148 16.46 -9.13 -5.75
CA ALA A 148 17.17 -9.17 -7.03
C ALA A 148 18.08 -10.40 -7.16
N GLU A 149 18.89 -10.69 -6.14
CA GLU A 149 19.81 -11.84 -6.12
C GLU A 149 19.07 -13.19 -6.18
N SER A 150 17.87 -13.27 -5.59
CA SER A 150 17.03 -14.48 -5.67
C SER A 150 16.32 -14.67 -7.02
N GLY A 151 16.37 -13.67 -7.90
CA GLY A 151 15.60 -13.66 -9.14
C GLY A 151 14.11 -13.37 -8.94
N THR A 152 13.72 -12.74 -7.83
CA THR A 152 12.32 -12.46 -7.48
C THR A 152 11.90 -11.07 -7.98
N PRO A 153 10.92 -10.98 -8.90
CA PRO A 153 10.34 -9.70 -9.32
C PRO A 153 9.69 -8.95 -8.16
N PHE A 154 9.71 -7.62 -8.21
CA PHE A 154 9.06 -6.83 -7.18
C PHE A 154 8.55 -5.47 -7.65
N SER A 155 7.63 -4.90 -6.88
CA SER A 155 7.13 -3.55 -7.10
C SER A 155 7.18 -2.70 -5.83
N ILE A 156 7.49 -1.43 -5.98
CA ILE A 156 7.50 -0.44 -4.90
C ILE A 156 6.39 0.58 -5.16
N LEU A 157 5.45 0.70 -4.24
CA LEU A 157 4.53 1.84 -4.14
C LEU A 157 4.95 2.72 -2.96
N THR A 158 5.08 4.03 -3.17
CA THR A 158 5.46 4.95 -2.08
C THR A 158 4.88 6.35 -2.27
N LYS A 159 4.79 7.12 -1.18
CA LYS A 159 4.66 8.58 -1.15
C LYS A 159 5.98 9.28 -0.79
N GLY A 160 6.98 8.53 -0.35
CA GLY A 160 8.25 9.02 0.15
C GLY A 160 9.23 9.40 -0.97
N THR A 161 9.94 10.51 -0.77
CA THR A 161 10.98 10.98 -1.72
C THR A 161 12.33 10.30 -1.54
N LEU A 162 12.50 9.53 -0.46
CA LEU A 162 13.73 8.82 -0.16
C LEU A 162 14.04 7.71 -1.17
N LEU A 163 13.04 7.27 -1.95
CA LEU A 163 13.22 6.39 -3.11
C LEU A 163 14.38 6.85 -4.02
N ARG A 164 14.59 8.17 -4.16
CA ARG A 164 15.67 8.74 -4.99
C ARG A 164 17.07 8.24 -4.59
N ARG A 165 17.29 7.97 -3.29
CA ARG A 165 18.56 7.42 -2.77
C ARG A 165 18.90 6.07 -3.41
N ASP A 166 17.88 5.24 -3.62
CA ASP A 166 18.05 3.85 -4.03
C ASP A 166 17.83 3.65 -5.54
N LEU A 167 17.60 4.72 -6.33
CA LEU A 167 17.43 4.60 -7.77
C LEU A 167 18.60 3.88 -8.47
N PRO A 168 19.89 4.17 -8.17
CA PRO A 168 21.00 3.41 -8.75
C PRO A 168 20.94 1.91 -8.45
N LEU A 169 20.60 1.55 -7.21
CA LEU A 169 20.44 0.16 -6.79
C LEU A 169 19.27 -0.52 -7.51
N LEU A 170 18.16 0.20 -7.67
CA LEU A 170 16.99 -0.29 -8.40
C LEU A 170 17.32 -0.48 -9.89
N GLN A 171 18.14 0.39 -10.49
CA GLN A 171 18.57 0.25 -11.88
C GLN A 171 19.41 -1.01 -12.08
N ASP A 172 20.31 -1.30 -11.14
CA ASP A 172 21.09 -2.54 -11.17
C ASP A 172 20.20 -3.77 -10.94
N ALA A 173 19.27 -3.72 -10.00
CA ALA A 173 18.30 -4.80 -9.78
C ALA A 173 17.44 -5.08 -11.02
N ALA A 174 17.02 -4.01 -11.74
CA ALA A 174 16.21 -4.11 -12.94
C ALA A 174 16.92 -4.78 -14.12
N ARG A 175 18.24 -5.02 -14.04
CA ARG A 175 18.97 -5.84 -15.02
C ARG A 175 18.72 -7.33 -14.87
N SER A 176 18.29 -7.77 -13.68
CA SER A 176 18.16 -9.17 -13.31
C SER A 176 16.71 -9.61 -13.09
N VAL A 177 15.85 -8.69 -12.63
CA VAL A 177 14.44 -8.97 -12.32
C VAL A 177 13.54 -7.83 -12.78
N ASP A 178 12.26 -8.14 -12.99
CA ASP A 178 11.26 -7.09 -13.24
C ASP A 178 11.07 -6.23 -11.99
N VAL A 179 11.36 -4.93 -12.13
CA VAL A 179 11.14 -3.91 -11.09
C VAL A 179 10.09 -2.92 -11.56
N SER A 180 9.03 -2.74 -10.76
CA SER A 180 7.98 -1.75 -11.02
C SER A 180 7.98 -0.65 -9.97
N ILE A 181 7.99 0.60 -10.39
CA ILE A 181 7.95 1.77 -9.50
C ILE A 181 6.60 2.49 -9.64
N ALA A 182 5.97 2.74 -8.51
CA ALA A 182 4.77 3.54 -8.40
C ALA A 182 4.88 4.63 -7.33
N MET A 183 4.39 5.82 -7.65
CA MET A 183 4.33 6.96 -6.73
C MET A 183 2.87 7.31 -6.44
N SER A 184 2.48 7.45 -5.17
CA SER A 184 1.14 7.87 -4.78
C SER A 184 1.08 9.39 -4.61
N ILE A 185 0.28 10.05 -5.46
CA ILE A 185 0.04 11.50 -5.42
C ILE A 185 -1.46 11.72 -5.56
N SER A 186 -2.10 12.02 -4.44
CA SER A 186 -3.57 12.07 -4.28
C SER A 186 -4.12 13.49 -4.35
N VAL A 187 -3.34 14.48 -3.91
CA VAL A 187 -3.77 15.87 -3.76
C VAL A 187 -2.71 16.79 -4.34
N PHE A 188 -3.11 17.71 -5.21
CA PHE A 188 -2.24 18.68 -5.91
C PHE A 188 -2.45 20.11 -5.44
N ASP A 189 -3.34 20.30 -4.46
CA ASP A 189 -3.50 21.52 -3.67
C ASP A 189 -2.66 21.39 -2.39
N ASP A 190 -1.74 22.33 -2.17
CA ASP A 190 -0.74 22.20 -1.10
C ASP A 190 -1.35 22.35 0.31
N GLU A 191 -2.41 23.15 0.47
CA GLU A 191 -3.08 23.32 1.76
C GLU A 191 -3.86 22.06 2.15
N LEU A 192 -4.66 21.53 1.21
CA LEU A 192 -5.40 20.29 1.41
C LEU A 192 -4.44 19.10 1.59
N GLN A 193 -3.33 19.03 0.86
CA GLN A 193 -2.34 17.97 1.02
C GLN A 193 -1.73 17.98 2.42
N LYS A 194 -1.29 19.14 2.92
CA LYS A 194 -0.78 19.28 4.29
C LYS A 194 -1.83 18.97 5.34
N ALA A 195 -3.10 19.27 5.06
CA ALA A 195 -4.18 18.99 5.98
C ALA A 195 -4.50 17.49 6.08
N VAL A 196 -4.54 16.76 4.96
CA VAL A 196 -4.99 15.36 4.91
C VAL A 196 -3.85 14.33 4.95
N GLU A 197 -2.64 14.74 4.61
CA GLU A 197 -1.41 13.93 4.60
C GLU A 197 -0.22 14.70 5.20
N PRO A 198 -0.29 15.17 6.45
CA PRO A 198 0.66 16.12 7.03
C PRO A 198 2.11 15.61 7.06
N GLY A 199 2.31 14.29 7.14
CA GLY A 199 3.65 13.70 7.18
C GLY A 199 4.23 13.37 5.80
N THR A 200 3.48 13.53 4.70
CA THR A 200 3.97 13.19 3.35
C THR A 200 4.69 14.38 2.70
N PRO A 201 5.67 14.12 1.83
CA PRO A 201 6.23 15.16 0.96
C PRO A 201 5.16 15.81 0.08
N SER A 202 5.37 17.08 -0.27
CA SER A 202 4.45 17.82 -1.15
C SER A 202 4.25 17.13 -2.49
N ALA A 203 3.16 17.47 -3.19
CA ALA A 203 2.92 16.95 -4.54
C ALA A 203 4.10 17.28 -5.48
N ALA A 204 4.66 18.48 -5.40
CA ALA A 204 5.83 18.88 -6.18
C ALA A 204 7.06 18.01 -5.87
N ALA A 205 7.33 17.73 -4.59
CA ALA A 205 8.46 16.88 -4.21
C ALA A 205 8.29 15.43 -4.69
N ARG A 206 7.06 14.90 -4.66
CA ARG A 206 6.72 13.57 -5.20
C ARG A 206 6.83 13.52 -6.72
N LEU A 207 6.38 14.55 -7.43
CA LEU A 207 6.58 14.68 -8.89
C LEU A 207 8.07 14.76 -9.26
N ALA A 208 8.90 15.44 -8.47
CA ALA A 208 10.35 15.44 -8.68
C ALA A 208 10.96 14.03 -8.53
N THR A 209 10.41 13.19 -7.65
CA THR A 209 10.79 11.77 -7.56
C THR A 209 10.32 10.96 -8.77
N VAL A 210 9.11 11.24 -9.29
CA VAL A 210 8.63 10.64 -10.55
C VAL A 210 9.58 10.98 -11.70
N ARG A 211 9.98 12.25 -11.83
CA ARG A 211 10.96 12.69 -12.83
C ARG A 211 12.29 11.97 -12.66
N ALA A 212 12.87 11.97 -11.46
CA ALA A 212 14.15 11.30 -11.20
C ALA A 212 14.11 9.79 -11.54
N ALA A 213 13.01 9.10 -11.20
CA ALA A 213 12.84 7.69 -11.55
C ALA A 213 12.68 7.49 -13.06
N THR A 214 11.97 8.39 -13.75
CA THR A 214 11.83 8.36 -15.21
C THR A 214 13.17 8.61 -15.91
N ASP A 215 13.95 9.59 -15.45
CA ASP A 215 15.29 9.91 -15.95
C ASP A 215 16.27 8.74 -15.72
N ALA A 216 16.06 7.96 -14.66
CA ALA A 216 16.76 6.70 -14.40
C ALA A 216 16.29 5.53 -15.29
N GLY A 217 15.34 5.76 -16.21
CA GLY A 217 14.85 4.77 -17.17
C GLY A 217 13.65 3.94 -16.71
N PHE A 218 13.05 4.25 -15.55
CA PHE A 218 11.85 3.53 -15.09
C PHE A 218 10.57 4.03 -15.76
N ARG A 219 9.70 3.08 -16.11
CA ARG A 219 8.31 3.36 -16.48
C ARG A 219 7.46 3.57 -15.22
N VAL A 220 7.36 4.81 -14.75
CA VAL A 220 6.68 5.12 -13.49
C VAL A 220 5.16 5.17 -13.64
N THR A 221 4.46 4.48 -12.75
CA THR A 221 3.00 4.62 -12.58
C THR A 221 2.67 5.56 -11.44
N VAL A 222 1.75 6.51 -11.63
CA VAL A 222 1.24 7.34 -10.53
C VAL A 222 -0.11 6.84 -10.04
N PHE A 223 -0.24 6.68 -8.73
CA PHE A 223 -1.48 6.34 -8.06
C PHE A 223 -2.19 7.63 -7.63
N LEU A 224 -3.13 8.09 -8.46
CA LEU A 224 -4.05 9.19 -8.16
C LEU A 224 -5.20 8.67 -7.29
N MET A 225 -4.86 8.26 -6.06
CA MET A 225 -5.81 7.75 -5.09
C MET A 225 -5.35 8.02 -3.65
N PRO A 226 -6.28 8.39 -2.75
CA PRO A 226 -7.71 8.52 -3.00
C PRO A 226 -8.09 9.82 -3.73
N ILE A 227 -9.03 9.73 -4.66
CA ILE A 227 -9.84 10.87 -5.09
C ILE A 227 -10.90 11.09 -4.01
N LEU A 228 -10.88 12.29 -3.43
CA LEU A 228 -11.72 12.71 -2.31
C LEU A 228 -12.99 13.37 -2.85
N PRO A 229 -14.20 12.81 -2.58
CA PRO A 229 -15.46 13.42 -3.01
C PRO A 229 -15.58 14.89 -2.64
N HIS A 230 -16.00 15.74 -3.58
CA HIS A 230 -16.12 17.19 -3.44
C HIS A 230 -14.83 18.00 -3.22
N LEU A 231 -13.72 17.35 -2.89
CA LEU A 231 -12.43 18.00 -2.62
C LEU A 231 -11.46 17.89 -3.80
N THR A 232 -11.38 16.72 -4.44
CA THR A 232 -10.44 16.47 -5.55
C THR A 232 -11.08 15.78 -6.76
N ASP A 233 -12.41 15.70 -6.82
CA ASP A 233 -13.17 14.97 -7.84
C ASP A 233 -13.76 15.85 -8.96
N SER A 234 -13.44 17.14 -8.98
CA SER A 234 -13.83 18.06 -10.06
C SER A 234 -12.99 17.79 -11.33
N ILE A 235 -13.58 18.07 -12.50
CA ILE A 235 -12.87 17.90 -13.78
C ILE A 235 -11.60 18.76 -13.80
N THR A 236 -11.68 20.01 -13.35
CA THR A 236 -10.54 20.93 -13.29
C THR A 236 -9.42 20.40 -12.38
N ALA A 237 -9.76 19.88 -11.19
CA ALA A 237 -8.76 19.33 -10.27
C ALA A 237 -8.08 18.08 -10.85
N ILE A 238 -8.87 17.19 -11.45
CA ILE A 238 -8.35 15.96 -12.08
C ILE A 238 -7.47 16.30 -13.28
N ASP A 239 -7.91 17.19 -14.17
CA ASP A 239 -7.17 17.59 -15.36
C ASP A 239 -5.84 18.25 -14.99
N HIS A 240 -5.85 19.16 -14.02
CA HIS A 240 -4.65 19.78 -13.48
C HIS A 240 -3.67 18.75 -12.88
N ALA A 241 -4.17 17.77 -12.11
CA ALA A 241 -3.35 16.69 -11.57
C ALA A 241 -2.69 15.86 -12.68
N LEU A 242 -3.48 15.46 -13.69
CA LEU A 242 -3.00 14.63 -14.81
C LEU A 242 -1.96 15.37 -15.67
N ALA A 243 -2.16 16.66 -15.94
CA ALA A 243 -1.20 17.48 -16.67
C ALA A 243 0.17 17.50 -15.96
N ARG A 244 0.18 17.75 -14.64
CA ARG A 244 1.42 17.77 -13.84
C ARG A 244 2.08 16.40 -13.73
N ILE A 245 1.27 15.33 -13.64
CA ILE A 245 1.78 13.95 -13.64
C ILE A 245 2.46 13.62 -14.98
N LYS A 246 1.83 14.01 -16.10
CA LYS A 246 2.39 13.81 -17.44
C LYS A 246 3.69 14.59 -17.61
N GLU A 247 3.70 15.86 -17.20
CA GLU A 247 4.87 16.72 -17.24
C GLU A 247 6.07 16.09 -16.51
N ALA A 248 5.83 15.47 -15.35
CA ALA A 248 6.86 14.80 -14.57
C ALA A 248 7.41 13.51 -15.21
N GLY A 249 6.84 13.03 -16.32
CA GLY A 249 7.34 11.87 -17.07
C GLY A 249 6.67 10.54 -16.74
N ALA A 250 5.62 10.52 -15.91
CA ALA A 250 4.86 9.29 -15.69
C ALA A 250 4.23 8.77 -16.99
N VAL A 251 4.16 7.45 -17.12
CA VAL A 251 3.59 6.79 -18.31
C VAL A 251 2.16 6.30 -18.10
N ARG A 252 1.76 6.15 -16.83
CA ARG A 252 0.46 5.58 -16.47
C ARG A 252 -0.08 6.18 -15.19
N VAL A 253 -1.39 6.36 -15.12
CA VAL A 253 -2.10 6.69 -13.88
C VAL A 253 -3.11 5.61 -13.53
N VAL A 254 -3.06 5.15 -12.28
CA VAL A 254 -4.12 4.36 -11.66
C VAL A 254 -4.88 5.28 -10.71
N TYR A 255 -6.20 5.32 -10.81
CA TYR A 255 -7.04 6.16 -9.95
C TYR A 255 -8.03 5.32 -9.14
N GLY A 256 -8.50 5.90 -8.04
CA GLY A 256 -9.44 5.23 -7.15
C GLY A 256 -10.15 6.23 -6.26
N ALA A 257 -11.45 6.01 -6.05
CA ALA A 257 -12.21 6.74 -5.04
C ALA A 257 -11.68 6.40 -3.64
N LEU A 258 -11.87 7.33 -2.71
CA LEU A 258 -11.60 7.13 -1.29
C LEU A 258 -12.19 5.80 -0.77
N HIS A 259 -11.37 5.09 0.02
CA HIS A 259 -11.72 3.81 0.65
C HIS A 259 -11.55 3.92 2.16
N LEU A 260 -12.65 3.83 2.91
CA LEU A 260 -12.72 4.09 4.35
C LEU A 260 -13.00 2.80 5.13
N ARG A 261 -11.96 1.97 5.34
CA ARG A 261 -12.07 0.80 6.23
C ARG A 261 -12.40 1.21 7.68
N PRO A 262 -12.92 0.28 8.51
CA PRO A 262 -12.96 0.48 9.96
C PRO A 262 -11.62 0.97 10.52
N GLY A 263 -11.65 1.78 11.57
CA GLY A 263 -10.49 2.55 12.07
C GLY A 263 -10.22 3.81 11.24
N ALA A 264 -9.88 3.65 9.96
CA ALA A 264 -9.59 4.78 9.06
C ALA A 264 -10.80 5.73 8.87
N LYS A 265 -12.00 5.17 8.82
CA LYS A 265 -13.25 5.92 8.62
C LYS A 265 -13.54 6.91 9.76
N GLN A 266 -13.34 6.49 11.00
CA GLN A 266 -13.61 7.33 12.18
C GLN A 266 -12.67 8.53 12.17
N TRP A 267 -11.38 8.25 11.99
CA TRP A 267 -10.33 9.27 11.92
C TRP A 267 -10.54 10.25 10.75
N PHE A 268 -10.87 9.74 9.57
CA PHE A 268 -11.15 10.59 8.41
C PHE A 268 -12.38 11.48 8.62
N LEU A 269 -13.46 10.95 9.22
CA LEU A 269 -14.68 11.74 9.48
C LEU A 269 -14.48 12.77 10.60
N GLU A 270 -13.62 12.50 11.58
CA GLU A 270 -13.22 13.48 12.59
C GLU A 270 -12.44 14.64 11.93
N TRP A 271 -11.41 14.31 11.13
CA TRP A 271 -10.69 15.30 10.35
C TRP A 271 -11.62 16.12 9.44
N LEU A 272 -12.55 15.44 8.75
CA LEU A 272 -13.52 16.10 7.88
C LEU A 272 -14.45 17.02 8.67
N GLY A 273 -14.91 16.62 9.86
CA GLY A 273 -15.74 17.46 10.72
C GLY A 273 -15.04 18.71 11.23
N GLN A 274 -13.72 18.64 11.44
CA GLN A 274 -12.93 19.79 11.87
C GLN A 274 -12.57 20.74 10.73
N ARG A 275 -12.32 20.21 9.51
CA ARG A 275 -11.79 21.00 8.38
C ARG A 275 -12.82 21.35 7.31
N HIS A 276 -13.81 20.49 7.12
CA HIS A 276 -14.85 20.59 6.09
C HIS A 276 -16.23 20.15 6.65
N PRO A 277 -16.73 20.80 7.72
CA PRO A 277 -17.98 20.42 8.37
C PRO A 277 -19.18 20.36 7.40
N GLU A 278 -19.17 21.20 6.36
CA GLU A 278 -20.16 21.24 5.29
C GLU A 278 -20.26 19.95 4.47
N LEU A 279 -19.17 19.16 4.41
CA LEU A 279 -19.10 17.93 3.62
C LEU A 279 -19.49 16.67 4.41
N VAL A 280 -19.58 16.75 5.74
CA VAL A 280 -19.81 15.58 6.61
C VAL A 280 -21.09 14.83 6.25
N SER A 281 -22.18 15.54 5.96
CA SER A 281 -23.45 14.92 5.57
C SER A 281 -23.31 14.13 4.27
N SER A 282 -22.65 14.71 3.26
CA SER A 282 -22.40 14.05 1.97
C SER A 282 -21.55 12.78 2.14
N TYR A 283 -20.47 12.87 2.91
CA TYR A 283 -19.60 11.71 3.16
C TYR A 283 -20.31 10.60 3.95
N ARG A 284 -21.18 10.93 4.91
CA ARG A 284 -22.02 9.92 5.58
C ARG A 284 -23.00 9.24 4.61
N GLY A 285 -23.52 9.98 3.63
CA GLY A 285 -24.34 9.42 2.55
C GLY A 285 -23.56 8.51 1.59
N LEU A 286 -22.32 8.89 1.23
CA LEU A 286 -21.46 8.11 0.35
C LEU A 286 -20.89 6.86 1.05
N TYR A 287 -20.63 6.95 2.34
CA TYR A 287 -20.08 5.86 3.16
C TYR A 287 -21.02 5.57 4.34
N PRO A 288 -22.20 4.98 4.13
CA PRO A 288 -23.13 4.68 5.21
C PRO A 288 -22.64 3.49 6.05
N GLY A 289 -22.93 3.52 7.35
CA GLY A 289 -22.68 2.39 8.27
C GLY A 289 -21.26 1.83 8.19
N ALA A 290 -21.14 0.52 7.93
CA ALA A 290 -19.85 -0.17 7.78
C ALA A 290 -19.26 -0.14 6.35
N SER A 291 -19.90 0.58 5.40
CA SER A 291 -19.39 0.64 4.03
C SER A 291 -18.03 1.33 3.98
N ALA A 292 -17.07 0.63 3.38
CA ALA A 292 -15.73 1.14 3.12
C ALA A 292 -15.55 1.70 1.70
N VAL A 293 -16.41 1.30 0.76
CA VAL A 293 -16.27 1.64 -0.66
C VAL A 293 -17.35 2.66 -1.04
N ALA A 294 -16.98 3.70 -1.79
CA ALA A 294 -17.94 4.64 -2.37
C ALA A 294 -18.99 3.90 -3.24
N PRO A 295 -20.24 4.37 -3.39
CA PRO A 295 -21.29 3.65 -4.11
C PRO A 295 -20.95 3.45 -5.60
N LYS A 296 -21.50 2.39 -6.22
CA LYS A 296 -21.27 2.10 -7.65
C LYS A 296 -21.62 3.29 -8.56
N ALA A 297 -22.65 4.05 -8.21
CA ALA A 297 -23.05 5.27 -8.93
C ALA A 297 -21.93 6.31 -8.92
N TYR A 298 -21.36 6.63 -7.75
CA TYR A 298 -20.24 7.56 -7.62
C TYR A 298 -19.00 7.07 -8.39
N ARG A 299 -18.62 5.79 -8.24
CA ARG A 299 -17.46 5.23 -8.97
C ARG A 299 -17.65 5.27 -10.49
N SER A 300 -18.85 4.99 -10.98
CA SER A 300 -19.18 5.11 -12.40
C SER A 300 -19.13 6.56 -12.89
N TRP A 301 -19.65 7.49 -12.09
CA TRP A 301 -19.62 8.93 -12.37
C TRP A 301 -18.19 9.47 -12.42
N LEU A 302 -17.33 9.02 -11.50
CA LEU A 302 -15.91 9.38 -11.45
C LEU A 302 -15.16 8.81 -12.66
N ALA A 303 -15.39 7.53 -13.00
CA ALA A 303 -14.76 6.90 -14.16
C ALA A 303 -15.09 7.61 -15.48
N LYS A 304 -16.33 8.11 -15.65
CA LYS A 304 -16.74 8.89 -16.82
C LYS A 304 -15.99 10.22 -16.95
N ARG A 305 -15.49 10.79 -15.85
CA ARG A 305 -14.66 12.02 -15.84
C ARG A 305 -13.18 11.72 -16.04
N VAL A 306 -12.65 10.74 -15.34
CA VAL A 306 -11.20 10.46 -15.34
C VAL A 306 -10.74 9.81 -16.64
N ARG A 307 -11.47 8.82 -17.18
CA ARG A 307 -11.00 8.04 -18.34
C ARG A 307 -10.75 8.86 -19.62
N PRO A 308 -11.62 9.83 -19.99
CA PRO A 308 -11.32 10.70 -21.13
C PRO A 308 -10.06 11.53 -20.92
N LEU A 309 -9.86 12.08 -19.72
CA LEU A 309 -8.68 12.90 -19.41
C LEU A 309 -7.39 12.07 -19.42
N LEU A 310 -7.43 10.82 -18.93
CA LEU A 310 -6.27 9.91 -19.04
C LEU A 310 -5.81 9.72 -20.48
N ARG A 311 -6.74 9.58 -21.43
CA ARG A 311 -6.42 9.48 -22.86
C ARG A 311 -5.85 10.79 -23.41
N VAL A 312 -6.44 11.93 -23.05
CA VAL A 312 -5.97 13.26 -23.48
C VAL A 312 -4.51 13.50 -23.05
N HIS A 313 -4.16 13.07 -21.83
CA HIS A 313 -2.79 13.21 -21.31
C HIS A 313 -1.85 12.05 -21.68
N GLY A 314 -2.35 11.01 -22.35
CA GLY A 314 -1.59 9.79 -22.67
C GLY A 314 -1.04 9.08 -21.42
N LEU A 315 -1.92 8.85 -20.45
CA LEU A 315 -1.66 8.24 -19.13
C LEU A 315 -2.54 6.99 -18.87
N ASP A 316 -3.28 6.53 -19.87
CA ASP A 316 -4.14 5.34 -19.81
C ASP A 316 -3.38 4.01 -19.96
N GLY A 317 -2.12 4.08 -20.41
CA GLY A 317 -1.27 2.93 -20.70
C GLY A 317 -1.52 2.38 -22.12
N SER A 318 -0.46 2.16 -22.90
CA SER A 318 -0.58 1.63 -24.28
C SER A 318 -0.58 0.09 -24.33
N ALA A 319 -1.16 -0.52 -25.37
CA ALA A 319 -1.25 -1.98 -25.54
C ALA A 319 0.11 -2.72 -25.63
N GLU A 320 1.19 -2.03 -26.00
CA GLU A 320 2.57 -2.56 -25.92
C GLU A 320 3.06 -2.70 -24.46
N GLU A 321 2.33 -2.16 -23.48
CA GLU A 321 2.58 -2.37 -22.05
C GLU A 321 2.05 -3.73 -21.55
N GLU A 322 1.22 -4.43 -22.35
CA GLU A 322 0.78 -5.81 -22.07
C GLU A 322 1.79 -6.87 -22.55
N SER A 323 2.80 -6.50 -23.35
CA SER A 323 3.76 -7.44 -23.96
C SER A 323 5.09 -7.62 -23.20
N HIS A 324 5.23 -7.07 -22.00
CA HIS A 324 6.16 -7.64 -21.00
C HIS A 324 5.46 -8.86 -20.36
N PRO A 325 6.15 -9.88 -19.82
CA PRO A 325 5.54 -11.14 -19.33
C PRO A 325 4.55 -11.01 -18.14
N ARG A 326 4.05 -9.80 -17.91
CA ARG A 326 3.12 -9.28 -16.91
C ARG A 326 1.70 -9.84 -16.94
N ASP A 327 1.37 -10.72 -17.87
CA ASP A 327 0.04 -11.34 -17.89
C ASP A 327 0.07 -12.88 -17.88
N ALA A 328 1.21 -13.53 -18.13
CA ALA A 328 1.25 -15.00 -18.11
C ALA A 328 1.15 -15.58 -16.69
N SER A 329 1.82 -14.98 -15.71
CA SER A 329 1.78 -15.43 -14.30
C SER A 329 0.48 -15.01 -13.59
N ALA A 330 -0.02 -13.80 -13.87
CA ALA A 330 -1.32 -13.34 -13.38
C ALA A 330 -2.47 -14.17 -13.98
N ARG A 331 -2.42 -14.49 -15.29
CA ARG A 331 -3.37 -15.42 -15.92
C ARG A 331 -3.23 -16.84 -15.40
N ALA A 332 -2.04 -17.33 -15.06
CA ALA A 332 -1.88 -18.64 -14.42
C ALA A 332 -2.55 -18.68 -13.04
N GLY A 333 -2.42 -17.62 -12.24
CA GLY A 333 -3.10 -17.49 -10.94
C GLY A 333 -4.62 -17.34 -11.06
N LEU A 334 -5.11 -16.56 -12.02
CA LEU A 334 -6.53 -16.39 -12.31
C LEU A 334 -7.16 -17.64 -12.92
N ALA A 335 -6.46 -18.35 -13.82
CA ALA A 335 -6.91 -19.61 -14.40
C ALA A 335 -6.93 -20.74 -13.36
N SER A 336 -5.96 -20.77 -12.45
CA SER A 336 -5.95 -21.69 -11.30
C SER A 336 -7.12 -21.43 -10.34
N ARG A 337 -7.45 -20.16 -10.07
CA ARG A 337 -8.62 -19.78 -9.25
C ARG A 337 -9.97 -20.05 -9.96
N ALA A 338 -10.05 -19.92 -11.28
CA ALA A 338 -11.25 -20.23 -12.05
C ALA A 338 -11.55 -21.75 -12.12
N ALA A 339 -10.52 -22.60 -12.00
CA ALA A 339 -10.67 -24.06 -11.96
C ALA A 339 -11.12 -24.59 -10.58
N ALA A 340 -10.90 -23.84 -9.51
CA ALA A 340 -11.38 -24.18 -8.17
C ALA A 340 -12.88 -23.86 -8.05
N SER A 341 -13.70 -24.79 -8.53
CA SER A 341 -15.15 -24.78 -8.38
C SER A 341 -15.56 -24.57 -6.92
N ALA A 342 -16.53 -23.69 -6.69
CA ALA A 342 -17.06 -23.34 -5.38
C ALA A 342 -17.64 -24.57 -4.66
N VAL A 343 -16.87 -25.14 -3.72
CA VAL A 343 -17.38 -26.08 -2.73
C VAL A 343 -17.95 -25.26 -1.58
N VAL A 344 -19.27 -25.12 -1.56
CA VAL A 344 -20.01 -24.54 -0.43
C VAL A 344 -20.14 -25.63 0.64
N THR A 345 -19.34 -25.54 1.70
CA THR A 345 -19.50 -26.40 2.88
C THR A 345 -20.48 -25.74 3.84
N THR A 346 -21.71 -26.28 3.94
CA THR A 346 -22.64 -25.89 5.00
C THR A 346 -22.35 -26.66 6.29
N SER A 347 -22.73 -26.08 7.43
CA SER A 347 -22.34 -26.50 8.80
C SER A 347 -22.92 -27.83 9.29
N ARG A 348 -23.37 -28.72 8.39
CA ARG A 348 -23.65 -30.12 8.69
C ARG A 348 -23.10 -30.97 7.54
N GLY A 349 -21.96 -31.61 7.78
CA GLY A 349 -21.17 -32.30 6.76
C GLY A 349 -21.92 -33.40 6.01
N ARG A 350 -22.49 -33.04 4.86
CA ARG A 350 -22.71 -33.92 3.70
C ARG A 350 -22.47 -33.13 2.43
N THR A 351 -21.53 -33.61 1.62
CA THR A 351 -21.25 -33.14 0.27
C THR A 351 -22.37 -33.59 -0.66
N ALA A 352 -22.99 -32.65 -1.36
CA ALA A 352 -23.84 -32.93 -2.51
C ALA A 352 -23.32 -32.11 -3.71
N THR A 353 -22.98 -32.81 -4.79
CA THR A 353 -22.61 -32.24 -6.07
C THR A 353 -23.84 -31.63 -6.75
N ALA A 354 -23.85 -30.30 -6.91
CA ALA A 354 -24.93 -29.62 -7.62
C ALA A 354 -24.69 -29.68 -9.13
N THR A 355 -25.39 -30.58 -9.82
CA THR A 355 -25.58 -30.57 -11.27
C THR A 355 -26.40 -29.34 -11.68
N THR A 356 -25.85 -28.52 -12.57
CA THR A 356 -26.51 -27.36 -13.17
C THR A 356 -27.59 -27.81 -14.15
N PRO A 357 -28.87 -27.37 -14.06
CA PRO A 357 -29.77 -27.45 -15.18
C PRO A 357 -29.56 -26.24 -16.09
N ARG A 358 -29.32 -26.51 -17.38
CA ARG A 358 -29.58 -25.55 -18.46
C ARG A 358 -31.08 -25.30 -18.54
N LEU A 359 -31.50 -24.05 -18.82
CA LEU A 359 -32.31 -23.69 -19.99
C LEU A 359 -32.85 -22.24 -19.90
N PHE A 360 -32.76 -21.59 -21.07
CA PHE A 360 -33.32 -20.32 -21.58
C PHE A 360 -32.92 -18.99 -20.95
#